data_AF-A0A0J1BV48-F1
#
_entry.id   AF-A0A0J1BV48-F1
#
_cell.length_a   1.000
_cell.length_b   1.000
_cell.length_c   1.000
_cell.angle_alpha   90.00
_cell.angle_beta   90.00
_cell.angle_gamma   90.00
#
_symmetry.space_group_name_H-M   'P 1'
#
loop_
_entity.id
_entity.type
_entity.pdbx_description
1 polymer ?
#
loop_
_entity_poly.entity_id
_entity_poly.type
_entity_poly.pdbx_seq_one_letter_code
_entity_poly.pdbx_strand_id
1 'polypeptide(L)'
;MGAAIDGKVETPQVSPEKINEKYEKGEIRIVTEQGRYPLASISRMLNGENYKLDPEYQRRHRWSIEQKSRLIESFIMNVPVPPIFLYEWDYNEYEVMDGLQRMTAVREFYENKFPLSSLEYWQELEGMYYKDLPAKVKAGVDRRYISSIVLLKETSHGDENPELLKRFVFGRINTGGVQLTPQELRNALYDGPMNRLCKELSSNPKLRRMWNIPVNVEELLGDTDPAVDNLTDEAFDGLDLGQQPDVPDTYRKMIDVELVLRFFANRQRVIYYRDNLRGYLDGYLKIANNFDSETIESLKRLYLMTIDLAWDIFGDRAFKKRRNGVWGNVPTLSIYDALTNVLSRLIDEGPSLLAKREEIIQGLDEFYANNSAKFNLRGQTRADLMDREILFESYFRSFLK
;
A
#
# COMPACT_ATOMS: atom_id res chain seq x y z
N MET A 1 -22.51 -1.28 45.23
CA MET A 1 -22.72 0.16 45.01
C MET A 1 -21.54 0.65 44.19
N GLY A 2 -21.60 0.44 42.87
CA GLY A 2 -20.50 0.73 41.95
C GLY A 2 -20.75 2.05 41.25
N ALA A 3 -19.87 3.03 41.48
CA ALA A 3 -19.87 4.27 40.73
C ALA A 3 -19.23 4.01 39.36
N ALA A 4 -20.04 4.06 38.31
CA ALA A 4 -19.56 4.09 36.93
C ALA A 4 -18.98 5.48 36.66
N ILE A 5 -17.71 5.53 36.29
CA ILE A 5 -17.01 6.75 35.87
C ILE A 5 -17.32 6.92 34.39
N ASP A 6 -18.39 7.64 34.09
CA ASP A 6 -18.83 7.94 32.73
C ASP A 6 -17.99 9.11 32.18
N GLY A 7 -16.82 8.80 31.63
CA GLY A 7 -15.91 9.75 31.02
C GLY A 7 -16.45 10.28 29.69
N LYS A 8 -17.43 11.19 29.75
CA LYS A 8 -17.80 11.99 28.57
C LYS A 8 -16.63 12.90 28.22
N VAL A 9 -16.06 12.68 27.04
CA VAL A 9 -15.14 13.63 26.41
C VAL A 9 -15.91 14.94 26.21
N GLU A 10 -15.67 15.95 27.04
CA GLU A 10 -16.20 17.29 26.82
C GLU A 10 -15.61 17.83 25.52
N THR A 11 -16.44 17.89 24.48
CA THR A 11 -16.12 18.67 23.29
C THR A 11 -15.93 20.13 23.73
N PRO A 12 -14.78 20.77 23.45
CA PRO A 12 -14.57 22.14 23.85
C PRO A 12 -15.67 23.02 23.24
N GLN A 13 -16.52 23.61 24.10
CA GLN A 13 -17.50 24.61 23.68
C GLN A 13 -16.74 25.90 23.37
N VAL A 14 -16.23 26.00 22.15
CA VAL A 14 -15.63 27.23 21.62
C VAL A 14 -16.77 28.18 21.25
N SER A 15 -16.69 29.43 21.68
CA SER A 15 -17.75 30.42 21.39
C SER A 15 -17.83 30.70 19.88
N PRO A 16 -19.01 31.06 19.34
CA PRO A 16 -19.17 31.41 17.93
C PRO A 16 -18.17 32.48 17.46
N GLU A 17 -17.83 33.43 18.32
CA GLU A 17 -16.88 34.51 18.03
C GLU A 17 -15.47 33.97 17.80
N LYS A 18 -15.02 33.03 18.64
CA LYS A 18 -13.71 32.36 18.46
C LYS A 18 -13.68 31.45 17.24
N ILE A 19 -14.81 30.84 16.88
CA ILE A 19 -14.95 30.05 15.65
C ILE A 19 -14.83 30.97 14.42
N ASN A 20 -15.51 32.11 14.44
CA ASN A 20 -15.45 33.11 13.36
C ASN A 20 -14.06 33.72 13.23
N GLU A 21 -13.42 34.07 14.36
CA GLU A 21 -12.05 34.59 14.37
C GLU A 21 -11.08 33.58 13.74
N LYS A 22 -11.22 32.29 14.06
CA LYS A 22 -10.42 31.21 13.43
C LYS A 22 -10.67 31.11 11.92
N TYR A 23 -11.93 31.23 11.47
CA TYR A 23 -12.27 31.21 10.05
C TYR A 23 -11.71 32.42 9.30
N GLU A 24 -11.86 33.62 9.86
CA GLU A 24 -11.38 34.88 9.27
C GLU A 24 -9.86 34.99 9.22
N LYS A 25 -9.16 34.42 10.22
CA LYS A 25 -7.69 34.27 10.20
C LYS A 25 -7.20 33.39 9.05
N GLY A 26 -8.07 32.57 8.46
CA GLY A 26 -7.73 31.71 7.34
C GLY A 26 -6.66 30.66 7.70
N GLU A 27 -6.62 30.21 8.96
CA GLU A 27 -5.59 29.31 9.50
C GLU A 27 -5.32 28.08 8.61
N ILE A 28 -6.33 27.60 7.88
CA ILE A 28 -6.18 26.59 6.82
C ILE A 28 -6.99 27.04 5.60
N ARG A 29 -6.35 27.70 4.62
CA ARG A 29 -6.97 28.05 3.34
C ARG A 29 -6.37 27.23 2.21
N ILE A 30 -7.16 26.30 1.67
CA ILE A 30 -6.77 25.54 0.48
C ILE A 30 -6.99 26.42 -0.74
N VAL A 31 -5.92 26.75 -1.45
CA VAL A 31 -5.99 27.48 -2.71
C VAL A 31 -5.97 26.45 -3.84
N THR A 32 -7.06 26.39 -4.60
CA THR A 32 -7.18 25.47 -5.73
C THR A 32 -7.39 26.21 -7.03
N GLU A 33 -6.75 25.75 -8.09
CA GLU A 33 -7.05 26.11 -9.46
C GLU A 33 -7.81 24.97 -10.13
N GLN A 34 -8.79 25.30 -10.98
CA GLN A 34 -9.51 24.31 -11.79
C GLN A 34 -9.07 24.43 -13.24
N GLY A 35 -8.74 23.29 -13.84
CA GLY A 35 -8.25 23.23 -15.21
C GLY A 35 -8.91 22.12 -16.02
N ARG A 36 -8.56 22.07 -17.31
CA ARG A 36 -8.93 20.97 -18.20
C ARG A 36 -7.77 20.68 -19.13
N TYR A 37 -7.37 19.41 -19.23
CA TYR A 37 -6.32 18.97 -20.13
C TYR A 37 -6.93 18.21 -21.32
N PRO A 38 -6.55 18.53 -22.57
CA PRO A 38 -6.90 17.69 -23.71
C PRO A 38 -6.39 16.27 -23.48
N LEU A 39 -7.19 15.25 -23.80
CA LEU A 39 -6.79 13.87 -23.56
C LEU A 39 -5.49 13.51 -24.30
N ALA A 40 -5.31 13.99 -25.52
CA ALA A 40 -4.10 13.76 -26.32
C ALA A 40 -2.83 14.37 -25.69
N SER A 41 -2.96 15.37 -24.79
CA SER A 41 -1.82 15.99 -24.11
C SER A 41 -1.35 15.18 -22.89
N ILE A 42 -2.15 14.23 -22.39
CA ILE A 42 -1.84 13.47 -21.18
C ILE A 42 -0.55 12.66 -21.32
N SER A 43 -0.29 12.07 -22.49
CA SER A 43 0.98 11.36 -22.75
C SER A 43 2.19 12.29 -22.53
N ARG A 44 2.13 13.52 -23.06
CA ARG A 44 3.20 14.52 -22.85
C ARG A 44 3.34 14.92 -21.38
N MET A 45 2.23 15.09 -20.66
CA MET A 45 2.27 15.43 -19.24
C MET A 45 2.97 14.34 -18.42
N LEU A 46 2.59 13.07 -18.62
CA LEU A 46 3.17 11.95 -17.87
C LEU A 46 4.63 11.65 -18.23
N ASN A 47 5.08 12.05 -19.42
CA ASN A 47 6.46 11.86 -19.87
C ASN A 47 7.34 13.10 -19.58
N GLY A 48 6.77 14.18 -19.04
CA GLY A 48 7.51 15.39 -18.69
C GLY A 48 8.18 15.29 -17.32
N GLU A 49 9.32 15.93 -17.15
CA GLU A 49 10.06 15.95 -15.87
C GLU A 49 9.28 16.69 -14.76
N ASN A 50 8.41 17.61 -15.17
CA ASN A 50 7.60 18.48 -14.30
C ASN A 50 6.46 17.78 -13.56
N TYR A 51 6.20 16.50 -13.86
CA TYR A 51 5.15 15.72 -13.21
C TYR A 51 5.79 14.57 -12.46
N LYS A 52 5.95 14.74 -11.15
CA LYS A 52 6.27 13.65 -10.25
C LYS A 52 5.06 12.74 -10.16
N LEU A 53 5.11 11.67 -10.94
CA LEU A 53 4.35 10.47 -10.62
C LEU A 53 5.02 9.97 -9.34
N ASP A 54 4.36 10.02 -8.19
CA ASP A 54 4.87 9.28 -7.04
C ASP A 54 4.40 7.83 -7.23
N PRO A 55 5.19 7.00 -7.92
CA PRO A 55 4.66 5.85 -8.60
C PRO A 55 4.58 4.66 -7.62
N GLU A 56 5.21 4.74 -6.45
CA GLU A 56 5.41 3.56 -5.60
C GLU A 56 4.14 3.10 -4.88
N TYR A 57 3.29 4.02 -4.40
CA TYR A 57 2.11 3.63 -3.63
C TYR A 57 0.92 3.19 -4.49
N GLN A 58 0.83 3.62 -5.77
CA GLN A 58 -0.21 3.15 -6.70
C GLN A 58 0.29 2.11 -7.72
N ARG A 59 1.60 1.80 -7.79
CA ARG A 59 2.20 0.84 -8.73
C ARG A 59 1.55 -0.55 -8.67
N ARG A 60 1.08 -0.95 -7.49
CA ARG A 60 0.54 -2.29 -7.21
C ARG A 60 -0.95 -2.44 -7.50
N HIS A 61 -1.67 -1.33 -7.72
CA HIS A 61 -3.08 -1.32 -8.07
C HIS A 61 -3.27 -0.84 -9.51
N ARG A 62 -2.98 -1.70 -10.48
CA ARG A 62 -3.15 -1.41 -11.91
C ARG A 62 -4.58 -1.72 -12.35
N TRP A 63 -5.20 -0.82 -13.13
CA TRP A 63 -6.49 -1.09 -13.75
C TRP A 63 -6.38 -2.23 -14.78
N SER A 64 -7.40 -3.09 -14.82
CA SER A 64 -7.56 -4.10 -15.86
C SER A 64 -7.86 -3.44 -17.22
N ILE A 65 -7.66 -4.18 -18.32
CA ILE A 65 -8.01 -3.69 -19.67
C ILE A 65 -9.50 -3.32 -19.75
N GLU A 66 -10.37 -4.08 -19.09
CA GLU A 66 -11.79 -3.75 -18.95
C GLU A 66 -11.98 -2.37 -18.29
N GLN A 67 -11.39 -2.13 -17.11
CA GLN A 67 -11.52 -0.84 -16.42
C GLN A 67 -11.00 0.33 -17.26
N LYS A 68 -9.86 0.14 -17.96
CA LYS A 68 -9.31 1.12 -18.89
C LYS A 68 -10.26 1.37 -20.05
N SER A 69 -10.82 0.32 -20.65
CA SER A 69 -11.75 0.39 -21.77
C SER A 69 -13.05 1.12 -21.40
N ARG A 70 -13.60 0.87 -20.21
CA ARG A 70 -14.77 1.61 -19.67
C ARG A 70 -14.52 3.11 -19.53
N LEU A 71 -13.31 3.50 -19.12
CA LEU A 71 -12.94 4.91 -19.07
C LEU A 71 -12.93 5.52 -20.48
N ILE A 72 -12.34 4.84 -21.47
CA ILE A 72 -12.32 5.33 -22.85
C ILE A 72 -13.75 5.42 -23.41
N GLU A 73 -14.59 4.41 -23.15
CA GLU A 73 -16.00 4.41 -23.52
C GLU A 73 -16.74 5.65 -22.96
N SER A 74 -16.45 5.99 -21.70
CA SER A 74 -16.99 7.20 -21.05
C SER A 74 -16.61 8.47 -21.81
N PHE A 75 -15.37 8.59 -22.30
CA PHE A 75 -14.94 9.75 -23.10
C PHE A 75 -15.59 9.80 -24.49
N ILE A 76 -15.74 8.64 -25.16
CA ILE A 76 -16.45 8.53 -26.44
C ILE A 76 -17.88 9.06 -26.28
N MET A 77 -18.57 8.62 -25.22
CA MET A 77 -19.93 9.02 -24.87
C MET A 77 -20.06 10.41 -24.24
N ASN A 78 -18.95 11.08 -23.91
CA ASN A 78 -18.96 12.35 -23.17
C ASN A 78 -19.62 12.25 -21.77
N VAL A 79 -19.50 11.11 -21.12
CA VAL A 79 -19.90 10.93 -19.72
C VAL A 79 -18.92 11.71 -18.83
N PRO A 80 -19.41 12.45 -17.82
CA PRO A 80 -18.54 13.13 -16.86
C PRO A 80 -17.60 12.17 -16.14
N VAL A 81 -16.29 12.40 -16.27
CA VAL A 81 -15.24 11.66 -15.56
C VAL A 81 -14.77 12.48 -14.36
N PRO A 82 -14.55 11.88 -13.18
CA PRO A 82 -14.02 12.59 -12.01
C PRO A 82 -12.70 13.31 -12.33
N PRO A 83 -12.48 14.52 -11.78
CA PRO A 83 -11.27 15.29 -12.06
C PRO A 83 -10.03 14.58 -11.54
N ILE A 84 -8.88 14.81 -12.18
CA ILE A 84 -7.58 14.47 -11.60
C ILE A 84 -7.21 15.52 -10.56
N PHE A 85 -6.52 15.11 -9.50
CA PHE A 85 -6.04 16.03 -8.47
C PHE A 85 -4.53 16.11 -8.55
N LEU A 86 -4.01 17.33 -8.61
CA LEU A 86 -2.59 17.63 -8.68
C LEU A 86 -2.19 18.49 -7.48
N TYR A 87 -0.97 18.34 -7.00
CA TYR A 87 -0.36 19.22 -6.02
C TYR A 87 0.86 19.90 -6.63
N GLU A 88 0.86 21.22 -6.69
CA GLU A 88 2.01 22.01 -7.11
C GLU A 88 2.96 22.19 -5.93
N TRP A 89 4.05 21.42 -5.92
CA TRP A 89 5.03 21.44 -4.83
C TRP A 89 6.13 22.49 -5.08
N ASP A 90 6.38 22.82 -6.35
CA ASP A 90 7.13 24.00 -6.77
C ASP A 90 6.53 24.60 -8.05
N TYR A 91 6.94 25.80 -8.43
CA TYR A 91 6.38 26.49 -9.59
C TYR A 91 6.48 25.64 -10.86
N ASN A 92 5.33 25.30 -11.46
CA ASN A 92 5.21 24.44 -12.63
C ASN A 92 5.77 23.00 -12.40
N GLU A 93 5.80 22.56 -11.14
CA GLU A 93 6.22 21.22 -10.71
C GLU A 93 5.09 20.57 -9.92
N TYR A 94 4.56 19.47 -10.46
CA TYR A 94 3.32 18.86 -9.98
C TYR A 94 3.55 17.44 -9.49
N GLU A 95 2.77 17.06 -8.47
CA GLU A 95 2.63 15.69 -8.00
C GLU A 95 1.19 15.22 -8.26
N VAL A 96 1.03 14.03 -8.84
CA VAL A 96 -0.30 13.46 -9.07
C VAL A 96 -0.84 12.88 -7.76
N MET A 97 -1.91 13.49 -7.24
CA MET A 97 -2.55 13.13 -5.98
C MET A 97 -3.70 12.12 -6.19
N ASP A 98 -4.49 12.29 -7.25
CA ASP A 98 -5.51 11.32 -7.64
C ASP A 98 -5.69 11.31 -9.16
N GLY A 99 -6.05 10.14 -9.69
CA GLY A 99 -6.33 9.95 -11.11
C GLY A 99 -5.16 9.43 -11.94
N LEU A 100 -4.07 8.98 -11.33
CA LEU A 100 -2.93 8.39 -12.06
C LEU A 100 -3.36 7.22 -12.95
N GLN A 101 -4.22 6.32 -12.46
CA GLN A 101 -4.76 5.22 -13.27
C GLN A 101 -5.58 5.72 -14.47
N ARG A 102 -6.36 6.80 -14.30
CA ARG A 102 -7.10 7.46 -15.40
C ARG A 102 -6.13 8.05 -16.43
N MET A 103 -5.13 8.80 -15.98
CA MET A 103 -4.14 9.41 -16.86
C MET A 103 -3.33 8.33 -17.61
N THR A 104 -2.94 7.26 -16.92
CA THR A 104 -2.22 6.12 -17.48
C THR A 104 -3.05 5.40 -18.53
N ALA A 105 -4.33 5.11 -18.24
CA ALA A 105 -5.26 4.50 -19.20
C ALA A 105 -5.42 5.34 -20.47
N VAL A 106 -5.55 6.67 -20.32
CA VAL A 106 -5.61 7.60 -21.46
C VAL A 106 -4.31 7.54 -22.27
N ARG A 107 -3.15 7.68 -21.62
CA ARG A 107 -1.84 7.58 -22.29
C ARG A 107 -1.68 6.28 -23.08
N GLU A 108 -1.91 5.15 -22.43
CA GLU A 108 -1.77 3.82 -23.03
C GLU A 108 -2.72 3.59 -24.20
N PHE A 109 -3.94 4.15 -24.15
CA PHE A 109 -4.89 4.12 -25.25
C PHE A 109 -4.33 4.86 -26.48
N TYR A 110 -3.86 6.09 -26.32
CA TYR A 110 -3.25 6.86 -27.42
C TYR A 110 -1.96 6.21 -27.97
N GLU A 111 -1.21 5.52 -27.11
CA GLU A 111 -0.01 4.77 -27.47
C GLU A 111 -0.30 3.38 -28.08
N ASN A 112 -1.58 3.00 -28.24
CA ASN A 112 -2.00 1.70 -28.77
C ASN A 112 -1.49 0.49 -27.97
N LYS A 113 -1.40 0.61 -26.64
CA LYS A 113 -0.90 -0.46 -25.76
C LYS A 113 -1.95 -1.52 -25.40
N PHE A 114 -3.24 -1.24 -25.59
CA PHE A 114 -4.30 -2.22 -25.39
C PHE A 114 -5.46 -1.99 -26.39
N PRO A 115 -6.15 -3.06 -26.84
CA PRO A 115 -7.39 -2.93 -27.57
C PRO A 115 -8.56 -2.69 -26.61
N LEU A 116 -9.61 -2.01 -27.08
CA LEU A 116 -10.83 -1.87 -26.28
C LEU A 116 -11.50 -3.23 -26.05
N SER A 117 -11.97 -3.48 -24.83
CA SER A 117 -12.66 -4.72 -24.47
C SER A 117 -13.78 -4.48 -23.48
N SER A 118 -14.73 -5.42 -23.41
CA SER A 118 -15.80 -5.41 -22.40
C SER A 118 -16.59 -4.10 -22.40
N LEU A 119 -17.01 -3.63 -23.58
CA LEU A 119 -17.77 -2.38 -23.75
C LEU A 119 -19.28 -2.64 -23.56
N GLU A 120 -20.05 -1.64 -23.09
CA GLU A 120 -21.51 -1.77 -22.84
C GLU A 120 -22.32 -1.22 -24.00
N TYR A 121 -21.88 -0.08 -24.53
CA TYR A 121 -22.63 0.72 -25.49
C TYR A 121 -21.95 0.76 -26.86
N TRP A 122 -20.64 0.55 -26.91
CA TRP A 122 -19.84 0.61 -28.14
C TRP A 122 -19.15 -0.73 -28.46
N GLN A 123 -19.90 -1.82 -28.36
CA GLN A 123 -19.38 -3.19 -28.57
C GLN A 123 -18.72 -3.37 -29.95
N GLU A 124 -19.10 -2.57 -30.94
CA GLU A 124 -18.52 -2.58 -32.29
C GLU A 124 -17.07 -2.06 -32.33
N LEU A 125 -16.61 -1.41 -31.25
CA LEU A 125 -15.23 -0.96 -31.10
C LEU A 125 -14.35 -1.99 -30.34
N GLU A 126 -14.92 -3.11 -29.89
CA GLU A 126 -14.14 -4.16 -29.24
C GLU A 126 -13.05 -4.72 -30.15
N GLY A 127 -11.87 -4.97 -29.59
CA GLY A 127 -10.68 -5.39 -30.32
C GLY A 127 -9.93 -4.26 -31.03
N MET A 128 -10.50 -3.05 -31.13
CA MET A 128 -9.84 -1.93 -31.81
C MET A 128 -8.84 -1.22 -30.90
N TYR A 129 -7.67 -0.88 -31.44
CA TYR A 129 -6.76 0.09 -30.83
C TYR A 129 -7.11 1.51 -31.30
N TYR A 130 -6.53 2.53 -30.67
CA TYR A 130 -6.73 3.93 -31.07
C TYR A 130 -6.46 4.19 -32.56
N LYS A 131 -5.42 3.54 -33.13
CA LYS A 131 -5.04 3.62 -34.54
C LYS A 131 -6.11 3.04 -35.48
N ASP A 132 -6.92 2.10 -35.01
CA ASP A 132 -7.92 1.37 -35.80
C ASP A 132 -9.30 2.03 -35.74
N LEU A 133 -9.49 3.03 -34.87
CA LEU A 133 -10.79 3.67 -34.70
C LEU A 133 -11.28 4.40 -35.95
N PRO A 134 -12.60 4.37 -36.24
CA PRO A 134 -13.19 5.16 -37.32
C PRO A 134 -12.86 6.65 -37.17
N ALA A 135 -12.55 7.32 -38.27
CA ALA A 135 -12.06 8.71 -38.27
C ALA A 135 -12.94 9.69 -37.45
N LYS A 136 -14.27 9.53 -37.49
CA LYS A 136 -15.20 10.36 -36.70
C LYS A 136 -15.17 10.05 -35.21
N VAL A 137 -15.01 8.79 -34.82
CA VAL A 137 -14.90 8.36 -33.41
C VAL A 137 -13.57 8.86 -32.85
N LYS A 138 -12.49 8.69 -33.60
CA LYS A 138 -11.15 9.21 -33.29
C LYS A 138 -11.17 10.73 -33.05
N ALA A 139 -11.69 11.50 -34.02
CA ALA A 139 -11.86 12.94 -33.84
C ALA A 139 -12.79 13.30 -32.66
N GLY A 140 -13.77 12.44 -32.37
CA GLY A 140 -14.69 12.58 -31.25
C GLY A 140 -14.05 12.41 -29.87
N VAL A 141 -13.07 11.50 -29.73
CA VAL A 141 -12.29 11.31 -28.49
C VAL A 141 -11.14 12.31 -28.38
N ASP A 142 -10.49 12.65 -29.49
CA ASP A 142 -9.36 13.61 -29.54
C ASP A 142 -9.77 15.01 -29.05
N ARG A 143 -11.03 15.40 -29.26
CA ARG A 143 -11.58 16.69 -28.80
C ARG A 143 -12.01 16.68 -27.33
N ARG A 144 -11.86 15.57 -26.60
CA ARG A 144 -12.28 15.47 -25.18
C ARG A 144 -11.19 15.98 -24.25
N TYR A 145 -11.60 16.28 -23.03
CA TYR A 145 -10.76 16.81 -21.98
C TYR A 145 -11.02 16.06 -20.68
N ILE A 146 -9.98 15.89 -19.88
CA ILE A 146 -10.10 15.50 -18.47
C ILE A 146 -10.00 16.75 -17.60
N SER A 147 -10.91 16.90 -16.64
CA SER A 147 -10.89 18.01 -15.69
C SER A 147 -9.79 17.81 -14.66
N SER A 148 -9.21 18.89 -14.15
CA SER A 148 -8.20 18.88 -13.09
C SER A 148 -8.54 19.85 -11.97
N ILE A 149 -8.10 19.51 -10.76
CA ILE A 149 -8.07 20.40 -9.60
C ILE A 149 -6.62 20.41 -9.11
N VAL A 150 -5.99 21.58 -9.16
CA VAL A 150 -4.59 21.77 -8.75
C VAL A 150 -4.60 22.46 -7.40
N LEU A 151 -3.99 21.85 -6.40
CA LEU A 151 -3.69 22.49 -5.12
C LEU A 151 -2.40 23.28 -5.32
N LEU A 152 -2.50 24.61 -5.24
CA LEU A 152 -1.37 25.48 -5.48
C LEU A 152 -0.43 25.53 -4.26
N LYS A 153 0.85 25.80 -4.50
CA LYS A 153 1.89 25.90 -3.46
C LYS A 153 1.53 26.92 -2.36
N GLU A 154 0.82 27.99 -2.72
CA GLU A 154 0.34 29.08 -1.86
C GLU A 154 -0.66 28.61 -0.79
N THR A 155 -1.10 27.35 -0.84
CA THR A 155 -1.96 26.72 0.15
C THR A 155 -1.31 26.66 1.55
N SER A 156 0.01 26.88 1.68
CA SER A 156 0.71 27.01 2.97
C SER A 156 0.91 28.47 3.40
N HIS A 157 -0.07 29.06 4.07
CA HIS A 157 0.10 30.31 4.82
C HIS A 157 0.17 30.01 6.33
N GLY A 158 1.38 29.93 6.89
CA GLY A 158 1.63 29.75 8.32
C GLY A 158 2.86 28.88 8.63
N ASP A 159 3.13 28.62 9.92
CA ASP A 159 4.15 27.67 10.42
C ASP A 159 3.73 26.18 10.21
N GLU A 160 2.65 25.92 9.46
CA GLU A 160 2.16 24.57 9.23
C GLU A 160 3.00 23.85 8.16
N ASN A 161 3.37 22.61 8.46
CA ASN A 161 4.14 21.75 7.55
C ASN A 161 3.30 21.48 6.29
N PRO A 162 3.74 21.90 5.08
CA PRO A 162 3.03 21.66 3.81
C PRO A 162 2.63 20.19 3.60
N GLU A 163 3.42 19.26 4.16
CA GLU A 163 3.14 17.84 4.16
C GLU A 163 1.86 17.50 4.94
N LEU A 164 1.59 18.14 6.08
CA LEU A 164 0.35 17.95 6.85
C LEU A 164 -0.90 18.39 6.07
N LEU A 165 -0.77 19.44 5.26
CA LEU A 165 -1.87 19.95 4.47
C LEU A 165 -2.12 19.07 3.25
N LYS A 166 -1.06 18.67 2.53
CA LYS A 166 -1.09 17.63 1.48
C LYS A 166 -1.81 16.38 1.99
N ARG A 167 -1.43 15.90 3.18
CA ARG A 167 -2.02 14.75 3.87
C ARG A 167 -3.52 14.90 4.14
N PHE A 168 -3.93 16.05 4.64
CA PHE A 168 -5.32 16.32 4.98
C PHE A 168 -6.21 16.38 3.73
N VAL A 169 -5.74 17.07 2.69
CA VAL A 169 -6.50 17.20 1.45
C VAL A 169 -6.56 15.86 0.70
N PHE A 170 -5.45 15.14 0.63
CA PHE A 170 -5.40 13.80 0.05
C PHE A 170 -6.33 12.81 0.77
N GLY A 171 -6.35 12.82 2.11
CA GLY A 171 -7.24 11.99 2.90
C GLY A 171 -8.73 12.30 2.69
N ARG A 172 -9.08 13.55 2.37
CA ARG A 172 -10.46 13.97 2.06
C ARG A 172 -10.85 13.67 0.61
N ILE A 173 -9.98 13.90 -0.36
CA ILE A 173 -10.24 13.63 -1.78
C ILE A 173 -10.48 12.13 -2.00
N ASN A 174 -9.67 11.27 -1.39
CA ASN A 174 -9.77 9.82 -1.52
C ASN A 174 -11.04 9.20 -0.89
N THR A 175 -11.96 10.00 -0.33
CA THR A 175 -13.24 9.50 0.20
C THR A 175 -14.30 9.26 -0.88
N GLY A 176 -14.14 9.81 -2.09
CA GLY A 176 -15.07 9.67 -3.21
C GLY A 176 -14.69 8.66 -4.30
N GLY A 177 -13.50 8.05 -4.25
CA GLY A 177 -12.96 7.13 -5.26
C GLY A 177 -12.54 5.76 -4.70
N VAL A 178 -11.62 5.05 -5.39
CA VAL A 178 -11.00 3.82 -4.84
C VAL A 178 -10.21 4.22 -3.59
N GLN A 179 -10.71 3.82 -2.42
CA GLN A 179 -10.08 4.19 -1.16
C GLN A 179 -8.72 3.52 -1.02
N LEU A 180 -7.68 4.34 -0.85
CA LEU A 180 -6.38 3.84 -0.46
C LEU A 180 -6.47 3.12 0.88
N THR A 181 -5.79 1.98 0.95
CA THR A 181 -5.61 1.23 2.18
C THR A 181 -4.81 2.05 3.20
N PRO A 182 -4.91 1.73 4.50
CA PRO A 182 -4.12 2.42 5.52
C PRO A 182 -2.62 2.42 5.23
N GLN A 183 -2.08 1.35 4.63
CA GLN A 183 -0.66 1.27 4.31
C GLN A 183 -0.28 2.11 3.08
N GLU A 184 -1.10 2.14 2.03
CA GLU A 184 -0.89 3.05 0.88
C GLU A 184 -0.91 4.51 1.35
N LEU A 185 -1.85 4.85 2.25
CA LEU A 185 -1.88 6.16 2.87
C LEU A 185 -0.57 6.44 3.64
N ARG A 186 -0.09 5.51 4.48
CA ARG A 186 1.19 5.70 5.18
C ARG A 186 2.34 5.95 4.23
N ASN A 187 2.40 5.19 3.14
CA ASN A 187 3.48 5.31 2.16
C ASN A 187 3.49 6.68 1.48
N ALA A 188 2.31 7.26 1.23
CA ALA A 188 2.16 8.60 0.66
C ALA A 188 2.40 9.72 1.70
N LEU A 189 2.00 9.51 2.96
CA LEU A 189 1.99 10.56 3.99
C LEU A 189 3.25 10.61 4.87
N TYR A 190 4.03 9.53 4.91
CA TYR A 190 5.17 9.35 5.81
C TYR A 190 6.39 8.83 5.06
N ASP A 191 6.76 9.48 3.96
CA ASP A 191 8.01 9.13 3.29
C ASP A 191 9.23 9.44 4.19
N GLY A 192 10.22 8.55 4.17
CA GLY A 192 11.39 8.62 5.04
C GLY A 192 12.18 7.32 5.12
N PRO A 193 13.32 7.31 5.81
CA PRO A 193 14.24 6.17 5.88
C PRO A 193 13.57 4.86 6.32
N MET A 194 12.75 4.87 7.36
CA MET A 194 12.06 3.67 7.84
C MET A 194 10.99 3.18 6.85
N ASN A 195 10.22 4.11 6.26
CA ASN A 195 9.22 3.75 5.25
C ASN A 195 9.86 3.11 4.02
N ARG A 196 10.97 3.68 3.53
CA ARG A 196 11.77 3.11 2.44
C ARG A 196 12.34 1.75 2.79
N LEU A 197 12.85 1.58 4.01
CA LEU A 197 13.31 0.27 4.50
C LEU A 197 12.18 -0.76 4.50
N CYS A 198 10.96 -0.39 4.94
CA CYS A 198 9.81 -1.30 4.92
C CYS A 198 9.47 -1.76 3.50
N LYS A 199 9.50 -0.85 2.52
CA LYS A 199 9.29 -1.17 1.10
C LYS A 199 10.39 -2.10 0.58
N GLU A 200 11.65 -1.79 0.86
CA GLU A 200 12.80 -2.61 0.46
C GLU A 200 12.67 -4.05 0.98
N LEU A 201 12.45 -4.21 2.29
CA LEU A 201 12.36 -5.51 2.94
C LEU A 201 11.12 -6.31 2.54
N SER A 202 10.04 -5.65 2.10
CA SER A 202 8.84 -6.33 1.58
C SER A 202 9.11 -7.11 0.29
N SER A 203 10.18 -6.76 -0.43
CA SER A 203 10.63 -7.47 -1.63
C SER A 203 11.44 -8.74 -1.33
N ASN A 204 11.66 -9.07 -0.06
CA ASN A 204 12.39 -10.29 0.32
C ASN A 204 11.68 -11.56 -0.21
N PRO A 205 12.35 -12.41 -1.02
CA PRO A 205 11.73 -13.61 -1.61
C PRO A 205 11.19 -14.62 -0.60
N LYS A 206 11.89 -14.80 0.53
CA LYS A 206 11.46 -15.72 1.60
C LYS A 206 10.18 -15.22 2.25
N LEU A 207 10.10 -13.91 2.55
CA LEU A 207 8.88 -13.29 3.06
C LEU A 207 7.72 -13.47 2.08
N ARG A 208 7.92 -13.12 0.80
CA ARG A 208 6.91 -13.22 -0.25
C ARG A 208 6.36 -14.65 -0.34
N ARG A 209 7.24 -15.66 -0.40
CA ARG A 209 6.84 -17.07 -0.45
C ARG A 209 6.08 -17.54 0.80
N MET A 210 6.53 -17.19 2.01
CA MET A 210 5.82 -17.52 3.25
C MET A 210 4.41 -16.90 3.30
N TRP A 211 4.20 -15.79 2.57
CA TRP A 211 2.93 -15.09 2.43
C TRP A 211 2.12 -15.42 1.16
N ASN A 212 2.53 -16.44 0.40
CA ASN A 212 1.93 -16.81 -0.88
C ASN A 212 1.91 -15.65 -1.90
N ILE A 213 2.87 -14.73 -1.81
CA ILE A 213 3.08 -13.65 -2.78
C ILE A 213 4.12 -14.17 -3.80
N PRO A 214 3.86 -14.08 -5.11
CA PRO A 214 4.85 -14.45 -6.13
C PRO A 214 6.14 -13.64 -5.97
N VAL A 215 7.30 -14.22 -6.30
CA VAL A 215 8.58 -13.51 -6.15
C VAL A 215 8.78 -12.47 -7.26
N ASN A 216 8.37 -12.79 -8.48
CA ASN A 216 8.52 -11.92 -9.65
C ASN A 216 7.20 -11.22 -10.01
N VAL A 217 6.54 -10.57 -9.05
CA VAL A 217 5.25 -9.90 -9.30
C VAL A 217 5.41 -8.83 -10.37
N GLU A 218 6.54 -8.14 -10.36
CA GLU A 218 6.88 -7.08 -11.32
C GLU A 218 6.94 -7.62 -12.75
N GLU A 219 7.59 -8.78 -12.96
CA GLU A 219 7.64 -9.49 -14.24
C GLU A 219 6.24 -10.00 -14.67
N LEU A 220 5.45 -10.54 -13.73
CA LEU A 220 4.07 -10.97 -13.97
C LEU A 220 3.15 -9.82 -14.39
N LEU A 221 3.38 -8.63 -13.85
CA LEU A 221 2.61 -7.44 -14.16
C LEU A 221 3.04 -6.74 -15.45
N GLY A 222 4.11 -7.22 -16.09
CA GLY A 222 4.78 -6.56 -17.20
C GLY A 222 5.47 -5.28 -16.73
N ASP A 223 6.79 -5.25 -16.80
CA ASP A 223 7.53 -4.00 -16.72
C ASP A 223 7.27 -3.20 -17.99
N THR A 224 6.54 -2.11 -17.85
CA THR A 224 6.91 -0.89 -18.55
C THR A 224 7.18 0.15 -17.48
N ASP A 225 8.42 0.63 -17.47
CA ASP A 225 8.97 1.60 -16.54
C ASP A 225 8.07 2.84 -16.33
N PRO A 226 8.07 3.44 -15.12
CA PRO A 226 7.35 4.66 -14.76
C PRO A 226 7.56 5.93 -15.60
N ALA A 227 8.63 6.09 -16.39
CA ALA A 227 8.77 7.27 -17.25
C ALA A 227 9.55 7.06 -18.55
N VAL A 228 10.44 6.06 -18.65
CA VAL A 228 11.38 5.97 -19.78
C VAL A 228 11.84 4.53 -19.93
N ASP A 229 11.44 3.87 -21.00
CA ASP A 229 12.39 3.04 -21.74
C ASP A 229 12.55 3.73 -23.09
N ASN A 230 13.50 4.66 -23.14
CA ASN A 230 13.83 5.40 -24.35
C ASN A 230 14.26 4.39 -25.41
N LEU A 231 13.55 4.40 -26.55
CA LEU A 231 14.01 3.93 -27.86
C LEU A 231 14.75 2.59 -27.85
N THR A 232 14.00 1.49 -27.94
CA THR A 232 14.45 0.39 -28.79
C THR A 232 13.34 0.02 -29.75
N ASP A 233 13.61 0.28 -31.02
CA ASP A 233 12.90 -0.33 -32.15
C ASP A 233 13.10 -1.85 -32.10
N GLU A 234 12.11 -2.55 -32.63
CA GLU A 234 12.07 -3.98 -32.94
C GLU A 234 11.34 -4.91 -31.95
N ALA A 235 10.10 -5.20 -32.36
CA ALA A 235 9.37 -6.47 -32.25
C ALA A 235 9.06 -7.02 -30.84
N PHE A 236 7.79 -6.90 -30.45
CA PHE A 236 7.10 -8.02 -29.79
C PHE A 236 5.73 -8.23 -30.42
N ASP A 237 5.76 -9.01 -31.50
CA ASP A 237 4.63 -9.74 -32.06
C ASP A 237 4.36 -10.94 -31.13
N GLY A 238 3.15 -11.05 -30.58
CA GLY A 238 2.83 -12.12 -29.64
C GLY A 238 1.65 -11.82 -28.75
N LEU A 239 0.45 -12.03 -29.30
CA LEU A 239 -0.83 -12.04 -28.60
C LEU A 239 -0.83 -12.96 -27.37
N ASP A 240 -1.01 -12.38 -26.18
CA ASP A 240 -1.84 -12.94 -25.10
C ASP A 240 -2.52 -11.79 -24.33
N LEU A 241 -3.48 -11.15 -25.01
CA LEU A 241 -4.33 -10.11 -24.44
C LEU A 241 -5.54 -10.78 -23.80
N GLY A 242 -5.34 -11.44 -22.66
CA GLY A 242 -6.36 -12.30 -22.07
C GLY A 242 -6.69 -12.00 -20.62
N GLN A 243 -5.72 -12.18 -19.71
CA GLN A 243 -5.96 -12.05 -18.27
C GLN A 243 -4.68 -11.55 -17.60
N GLN A 244 -4.77 -10.41 -16.89
CA GLN A 244 -3.71 -10.08 -15.94
C GLN A 244 -3.61 -11.23 -14.93
N PRO A 245 -2.41 -11.76 -14.63
CA PRO A 245 -2.28 -12.80 -13.61
C PRO A 245 -2.90 -12.29 -12.31
N ASP A 246 -3.66 -13.15 -11.63
CA ASP A 246 -4.34 -12.80 -10.37
C ASP A 246 -3.28 -12.49 -9.31
N VAL A 247 -2.97 -11.20 -9.14
CA VAL A 247 -2.03 -10.75 -8.12
C VAL A 247 -2.74 -10.77 -6.78
N PRO A 248 -2.18 -11.47 -5.78
CA PRO A 248 -2.80 -11.58 -4.47
C PRO A 248 -3.17 -10.22 -3.89
N ASP A 249 -4.36 -10.15 -3.30
CA ASP A 249 -4.85 -9.00 -2.54
C ASP A 249 -3.80 -8.46 -1.55
N THR A 250 -2.98 -9.35 -0.97
CA THR A 250 -1.89 -9.02 -0.05
C THR A 250 -0.84 -8.11 -0.66
N TYR A 251 -0.42 -8.34 -1.90
CA TYR A 251 0.53 -7.47 -2.59
C TYR A 251 -0.15 -6.18 -3.06
N ARG A 252 -1.35 -6.32 -3.66
CA ARG A 252 -2.14 -5.20 -4.20
C ARG A 252 -2.44 -4.13 -3.15
N LYS A 253 -2.76 -4.56 -1.92
CA LYS A 253 -3.09 -3.71 -0.76
C LYS A 253 -1.87 -3.35 0.10
N MET A 254 -0.65 -3.63 -0.37
CA MET A 254 0.61 -3.39 0.34
C MET A 254 0.69 -4.03 1.73
N ILE A 255 0.03 -5.17 1.93
CA ILE A 255 0.01 -5.88 3.21
C ILE A 255 1.43 -6.36 3.57
N ASP A 256 2.21 -6.82 2.60
CA ASP A 256 3.65 -7.11 2.74
C ASP A 256 4.48 -5.95 3.31
N VAL A 257 4.23 -4.72 2.88
CA VAL A 257 4.88 -3.54 3.47
C VAL A 257 4.40 -3.32 4.91
N GLU A 258 3.09 -3.49 5.15
CA GLU A 258 2.52 -3.43 6.50
C GLU A 258 3.12 -4.53 7.41
N LEU A 259 3.41 -5.73 6.90
CA LEU A 259 4.02 -6.81 7.68
C LEU A 259 5.42 -6.43 8.20
N VAL A 260 6.23 -5.78 7.35
CA VAL A 260 7.55 -5.29 7.78
C VAL A 260 7.37 -4.19 8.83
N LEU A 261 6.48 -3.23 8.58
CA LEU A 261 6.20 -2.16 9.53
C LEU A 261 5.69 -2.70 10.87
N ARG A 262 4.80 -3.69 10.83
CA ARG A 262 4.29 -4.40 12.00
C ARG A 262 5.43 -5.01 12.79
N PHE A 263 6.37 -5.72 12.15
CA PHE A 263 7.52 -6.29 12.85
C PHE A 263 8.26 -5.25 13.70
N PHE A 264 8.62 -4.12 13.08
CA PHE A 264 9.38 -3.07 13.76
C PHE A 264 8.59 -2.38 14.86
N ALA A 265 7.35 -1.98 14.56
CA ALA A 265 6.47 -1.36 15.55
C ALA A 265 6.28 -2.30 16.74
N ASN A 266 5.90 -3.55 16.47
CA ASN A 266 5.55 -4.54 17.48
C ASN A 266 6.65 -4.84 18.51
N ARG A 267 7.92 -4.68 18.15
CA ARG A 267 9.06 -4.80 19.09
C ARG A 267 9.12 -3.67 20.11
N GLN A 268 8.48 -2.54 19.82
CA GLN A 268 8.41 -1.36 20.69
C GLN A 268 7.10 -1.29 21.50
N ARG A 269 6.28 -2.36 21.50
CA ARG A 269 4.95 -2.38 22.17
C ARG A 269 4.97 -2.09 23.67
N VAL A 270 6.12 -2.14 24.32
CA VAL A 270 6.27 -1.77 25.73
C VAL A 270 6.16 -0.26 25.95
N ILE A 271 6.51 0.56 24.94
CA ILE A 271 6.75 2.00 25.11
C ILE A 271 5.55 2.85 24.64
N TYR A 272 4.79 2.44 23.63
CA TYR A 272 3.66 3.19 23.11
C TYR A 272 2.54 2.26 22.63
N TYR A 273 1.34 2.38 23.19
CA TYR A 273 0.14 1.85 22.52
C TYR A 273 -1.03 2.82 22.73
N ARG A 274 -1.55 3.37 21.64
CA ARG A 274 -2.86 4.04 21.59
C ARG A 274 -3.86 3.10 20.92
N ASP A 275 -5.14 3.23 21.27
CA ASP A 275 -6.20 2.22 21.19
C ASP A 275 -6.54 1.59 19.81
N ASN A 276 -5.87 1.99 18.71
CA ASN A 276 -6.05 1.32 17.42
C ASN A 276 -4.73 1.11 16.67
N LEU A 277 -4.62 -0.05 16.01
CA LEU A 277 -3.43 -0.46 15.25
C LEU A 277 -3.01 0.58 14.21
N ARG A 278 -3.97 1.25 13.56
CA ARG A 278 -3.67 2.26 12.56
C ARG A 278 -2.83 3.39 13.14
N GLY A 279 -3.32 4.01 14.22
CA GLY A 279 -2.62 5.08 14.91
C GLY A 279 -1.30 4.63 15.51
N TYR A 280 -1.20 3.35 15.91
CA TYR A 280 0.04 2.78 16.41
C TYR A 280 1.13 2.70 15.33
N LEU A 281 0.83 2.12 14.17
CA LEU A 281 1.77 2.01 13.06
C LEU A 281 2.16 3.41 12.52
N ASP A 282 1.17 4.32 12.41
CA ASP A 282 1.42 5.72 12.04
C ASP A 282 2.36 6.41 13.02
N GLY A 283 2.13 6.22 14.33
CA GLY A 283 2.94 6.81 15.40
C GLY A 283 4.38 6.28 15.37
N TYR A 284 4.55 4.96 15.21
CA TYR A 284 5.87 4.36 15.06
C TYR A 284 6.61 4.92 13.85
N LEU A 285 5.96 4.94 12.68
CA LEU A 285 6.60 5.36 11.43
C LEU A 285 7.07 6.82 11.49
N LYS A 286 6.27 7.72 12.09
CA LYS A 286 6.65 9.13 12.32
C LYS A 286 7.94 9.26 13.13
N ILE A 287 8.08 8.47 14.18
CA ILE A 287 9.27 8.50 15.05
C ILE A 287 10.45 7.87 14.32
N ALA A 288 10.25 6.66 13.78
CA ALA A 288 11.30 5.85 13.18
C ALA A 288 11.88 6.45 11.89
N ASN A 289 11.13 7.29 11.16
CA ASN A 289 11.67 8.06 10.04
C ASN A 289 12.75 9.08 10.45
N ASN A 290 12.90 9.37 11.75
CA ASN A 290 13.96 10.24 12.26
C ASN A 290 15.13 9.46 12.88
N PHE A 291 15.13 8.12 12.79
CA PHE A 291 16.27 7.33 13.25
C PHE A 291 17.49 7.56 12.36
N ASP A 292 18.66 7.53 12.97
CA ASP A 292 19.93 7.61 12.25
C ASP A 292 20.17 6.36 11.39
N SER A 293 21.07 6.48 10.41
CA SER A 293 21.35 5.41 9.45
C SER A 293 21.90 4.14 10.08
N GLU A 294 22.64 4.24 11.20
CA GLU A 294 23.19 3.08 11.90
C GLU A 294 22.07 2.27 12.57
N THR A 295 21.12 2.96 13.22
CA THR A 295 19.91 2.35 13.78
C THR A 295 19.07 1.68 12.69
N ILE A 296 18.84 2.35 11.56
CA ILE A 296 18.10 1.78 10.41
C ILE A 296 18.77 0.49 9.90
N GLU A 297 20.09 0.50 9.74
CA GLU A 297 20.83 -0.68 9.27
C GLU A 297 20.84 -1.82 10.30
N SER A 298 20.94 -1.50 11.59
CA SER A 298 20.81 -2.49 12.66
C SER A 298 19.44 -3.18 12.65
N LEU A 299 18.37 -2.40 12.49
CA LEU A 299 17.00 -2.91 12.37
C LEU A 299 16.82 -3.76 11.11
N LYS A 300 17.42 -3.35 9.98
CA LYS A 300 17.44 -4.14 8.74
C LYS A 300 18.06 -5.52 8.95
N ARG A 301 19.27 -5.57 9.52
CA ARG A 301 19.97 -6.84 9.81
C ARG A 301 19.13 -7.74 10.70
N LEU A 302 18.58 -7.19 11.77
CA LEU A 302 17.73 -7.92 12.71
C LEU A 302 16.49 -8.53 12.02
N TYR A 303 15.82 -7.76 11.17
CA TYR A 303 14.67 -8.27 10.41
C TYR A 303 15.06 -9.42 9.50
N LEU A 304 16.12 -9.26 8.71
CA LEU A 304 16.60 -10.28 7.79
C LEU A 304 16.97 -11.58 8.52
N MET A 305 17.73 -11.48 9.62
CA MET A 305 18.07 -12.65 10.46
C MET A 305 16.82 -13.35 11.02
N THR A 306 15.79 -12.58 11.40
CA THR A 306 14.53 -13.14 11.91
C THR A 306 13.76 -13.88 10.81
N ILE A 307 13.65 -13.28 9.63
CA ILE A 307 12.96 -13.88 8.48
C ILE A 307 13.71 -15.11 7.98
N ASP A 308 15.04 -15.08 8.00
CA ASP A 308 15.89 -16.23 7.67
C ASP A 308 15.68 -17.36 8.67
N LEU A 309 15.69 -17.09 9.98
CA LEU A 309 15.41 -18.11 10.99
C LEU A 309 14.01 -18.72 10.84
N ALA A 310 12.99 -17.90 10.59
CA ALA A 310 11.63 -18.40 10.33
C ALA A 310 11.58 -19.30 9.09
N TRP A 311 12.27 -18.90 8.02
CA TRP A 311 12.38 -19.69 6.80
C TRP A 311 13.13 -20.99 7.01
N ASP A 312 14.27 -20.97 7.71
CA ASP A 312 15.11 -22.15 7.89
C ASP A 312 14.39 -23.21 8.73
N ILE A 313 13.59 -22.78 9.72
CA ILE A 313 12.76 -23.69 10.50
C ILE A 313 11.56 -24.18 9.67
N PHE A 314 10.74 -23.28 9.12
CA PHE A 314 9.40 -23.63 8.62
C PHE A 314 9.25 -23.67 7.08
N GLY A 315 10.15 -23.03 6.34
CA GLY A 315 10.07 -22.79 4.89
C GLY A 315 8.82 -22.01 4.50
N ASP A 316 8.22 -22.34 3.35
CA ASP A 316 6.97 -21.77 2.83
C ASP A 316 5.76 -21.93 3.76
N ARG A 317 5.89 -22.71 4.83
CA ARG A 317 4.84 -23.05 5.78
C ARG A 317 4.84 -22.16 7.02
N ALA A 318 5.81 -21.26 7.14
CA ALA A 318 5.83 -20.28 8.21
C ALA A 318 4.50 -19.51 8.28
N PHE A 319 4.11 -19.13 9.49
CA PHE A 319 2.89 -18.37 9.77
C PHE A 319 1.56 -19.07 9.46
N LYS A 320 1.61 -20.34 9.03
CA LYS A 320 0.43 -21.20 8.82
C LYS A 320 0.26 -22.11 10.03
N LYS A 321 -0.99 -22.41 10.37
CA LYS A 321 -1.29 -23.40 11.41
C LYS A 321 -0.98 -24.81 10.92
N ARG A 322 -0.58 -25.68 11.82
CA ARG A 322 -0.47 -27.13 11.58
C ARG A 322 -1.48 -27.86 12.45
N ARG A 323 -2.16 -28.85 11.88
CA ARG A 323 -3.11 -29.72 12.59
C ARG A 323 -3.05 -31.13 12.00
N ASN A 324 -2.83 -32.13 12.86
CA ASN A 324 -2.78 -33.55 12.49
C ASN A 324 -1.84 -33.82 11.30
N GLY A 325 -0.65 -33.21 11.30
CA GLY A 325 0.32 -33.36 10.22
C GLY A 325 0.09 -32.47 9.01
N VAL A 326 -1.08 -31.81 8.90
CA VAL A 326 -1.47 -31.00 7.73
C VAL A 326 -1.30 -29.52 8.04
N TRP A 327 -0.71 -28.79 7.09
CA TRP A 327 -0.57 -27.34 7.17
C TRP A 327 -1.79 -26.66 6.56
N GLY A 328 -2.24 -25.57 7.18
CA GLY A 328 -3.21 -24.68 6.57
C GLY A 328 -2.62 -23.99 5.34
N ASN A 329 -3.48 -23.55 4.42
CA ASN A 329 -3.04 -22.93 3.16
C ASN A 329 -2.81 -21.42 3.28
N VAL A 330 -3.35 -20.79 4.32
CA VAL A 330 -3.36 -19.33 4.49
C VAL A 330 -2.52 -18.94 5.70
N PRO A 331 -1.48 -18.10 5.52
CA PRO A 331 -0.72 -17.52 6.63
C PRO A 331 -1.59 -16.51 7.39
N THR A 332 -1.36 -16.37 8.70
CA THR A 332 -2.20 -15.48 9.53
C THR A 332 -1.36 -14.43 10.26
N LEU A 333 -1.83 -13.19 10.25
CA LEU A 333 -1.22 -12.05 10.95
C LEU A 333 -0.93 -12.32 12.42
N SER A 334 -1.85 -12.98 13.13
CA SER A 334 -1.68 -13.29 14.56
C SER A 334 -0.53 -14.25 14.84
N ILE A 335 -0.21 -15.14 13.91
CA ILE A 335 0.95 -16.03 14.02
C ILE A 335 2.20 -15.27 13.62
N TYR A 336 2.17 -14.52 12.52
CA TYR A 336 3.28 -13.68 12.09
C TYR A 336 3.74 -12.73 13.20
N ASP A 337 2.84 -11.89 13.70
CA ASP A 337 3.17 -10.86 14.70
C ASP A 337 3.82 -11.46 15.96
N ALA A 338 3.30 -12.59 16.45
CA ALA A 338 3.83 -13.25 17.64
C ALA A 338 5.12 -14.03 17.35
N LEU A 339 5.14 -14.83 16.28
CA LEU A 339 6.27 -15.69 15.93
C LEU A 339 7.51 -14.88 15.58
N THR A 340 7.40 -13.85 14.73
CA THR A 340 8.57 -13.03 14.38
C THR A 340 9.11 -12.28 15.59
N ASN A 341 8.25 -11.82 16.50
CA ASN A 341 8.70 -11.14 17.71
C ASN A 341 9.44 -12.10 18.66
N VAL A 342 9.01 -13.35 18.77
CA VAL A 342 9.72 -14.38 19.56
C VAL A 342 11.04 -14.78 18.89
N LEU A 343 11.03 -15.13 17.59
CA LEU A 343 12.25 -15.54 16.88
C LEU A 343 13.31 -14.43 16.87
N SER A 344 12.89 -13.16 16.74
CA SER A 344 13.82 -12.02 16.81
C SER A 344 14.45 -11.78 18.18
N ARG A 345 13.96 -12.47 19.24
CA ARG A 345 14.57 -12.51 20.58
C ARG A 345 15.39 -13.78 20.82
N LEU A 346 15.32 -14.75 19.90
CA LEU A 346 15.99 -16.05 19.95
C LEU A 346 16.99 -16.23 18.81
N ILE A 347 17.50 -15.12 18.24
CA ILE A 347 18.39 -15.15 17.09
C ILE A 347 19.70 -15.85 17.45
N ASP A 348 20.24 -15.58 18.63
CA ASP A 348 21.51 -16.14 19.09
C ASP A 348 21.39 -17.66 19.32
N GLU A 349 20.20 -18.14 19.71
CA GLU A 349 19.89 -19.56 19.85
C GLU A 349 19.43 -20.22 18.53
N GLY A 350 19.42 -19.47 17.42
CA GLY A 350 18.98 -19.93 16.10
C GLY A 350 19.61 -21.25 15.64
N PRO A 351 20.94 -21.45 15.73
CA PRO A 351 21.58 -22.71 15.36
C PRO A 351 21.07 -23.92 16.17
N SER A 352 20.81 -23.72 17.48
CA SER A 352 20.28 -24.76 18.37
C SER A 352 18.83 -25.10 18.02
N LEU A 353 18.01 -24.09 17.70
CA LEU A 353 16.64 -24.30 17.23
C LEU A 353 16.63 -25.05 15.89
N LEU A 354 17.54 -24.70 14.97
CA LEU A 354 17.63 -25.34 13.66
C LEU A 354 18.03 -26.82 13.78
N ALA A 355 18.94 -27.16 14.69
CA ALA A 355 19.29 -28.55 15.00
C ALA A 355 18.08 -29.37 15.50
N LYS A 356 17.07 -28.70 16.06
CA LYS A 356 15.81 -29.27 16.59
C LYS A 356 14.60 -29.04 15.67
N ARG A 357 14.82 -28.62 14.42
CA ARG A 357 13.77 -28.27 13.45
C ARG A 357 12.66 -29.32 13.31
N GLU A 358 13.01 -30.60 13.15
CA GLU A 358 12.01 -31.65 12.95
C GLU A 358 11.16 -31.88 14.21
N GLU A 359 11.79 -31.85 15.40
CA GLU A 359 11.10 -31.96 16.70
C GLU A 359 10.14 -30.77 16.92
N ILE A 360 10.60 -29.56 16.58
CA ILE A 360 9.78 -28.34 16.59
C ILE A 360 8.59 -28.48 15.63
N ILE A 361 8.80 -28.92 14.39
CA ILE A 361 7.67 -29.05 13.43
C ILE A 361 6.65 -30.09 13.92
N GLN A 362 7.12 -31.23 14.43
CA GLN A 362 6.26 -32.32 14.90
C GLN A 362 5.43 -31.89 16.13
N GLY A 363 6.04 -31.18 17.08
CA GLY A 363 5.37 -30.70 18.28
C GLY A 363 4.31 -29.62 18.04
N LEU A 364 4.27 -28.98 16.86
CA LEU A 364 3.30 -27.92 16.57
C LEU A 364 1.85 -28.40 16.61
N ASP A 365 1.57 -29.66 16.28
CA ASP A 365 0.20 -30.20 16.30
C ASP A 365 -0.37 -30.16 17.73
N GLU A 366 0.41 -30.65 18.69
CA GLU A 366 0.05 -30.62 20.11
C GLU A 366 0.02 -29.19 20.63
N PHE A 367 1.01 -28.36 20.27
CA PHE A 367 1.05 -26.95 20.65
C PHE A 367 -0.22 -26.20 20.23
N TYR A 368 -0.64 -26.32 18.97
CA TYR A 368 -1.86 -25.64 18.51
C TYR A 368 -3.14 -26.26 19.06
N ALA A 369 -3.17 -27.57 19.31
CA ALA A 369 -4.32 -28.23 19.94
C ALA A 369 -4.53 -27.70 21.38
N ASN A 370 -3.45 -27.67 22.18
CA ASN A 370 -3.47 -27.22 23.57
C ASN A 370 -3.76 -25.73 23.70
N ASN A 371 -3.42 -24.93 22.68
CA ASN A 371 -3.58 -23.48 22.68
C ASN A 371 -4.65 -22.97 21.70
N SER A 372 -5.56 -23.86 21.29
CA SER A 372 -6.55 -23.59 20.23
C SER A 372 -7.40 -22.33 20.48
N ALA A 373 -7.78 -22.08 21.73
CA ALA A 373 -8.54 -20.88 22.12
C ALA A 373 -7.80 -19.57 21.76
N LYS A 374 -6.48 -19.52 21.93
CA LYS A 374 -5.69 -18.31 21.64
C LYS A 374 -5.40 -18.17 20.14
N PHE A 375 -5.18 -19.28 19.44
CA PHE A 375 -4.82 -19.24 18.02
C PHE A 375 -6.02 -19.23 17.07
N ASN A 376 -7.22 -19.67 17.48
CA ASN A 376 -8.43 -19.66 16.64
C ASN A 376 -9.22 -18.33 16.69
N LEU A 377 -8.94 -17.47 17.68
CA LEU A 377 -9.55 -16.15 17.75
C LEU A 377 -8.88 -15.18 16.78
N ARG A 378 -9.67 -14.28 16.20
CA ARG A 378 -9.19 -13.14 15.38
C ARG A 378 -8.66 -11.97 16.23
N GLY A 379 -8.57 -12.13 17.55
CA GLY A 379 -8.12 -11.10 18.48
C GLY A 379 -6.71 -10.62 18.14
N GLN A 380 -6.58 -9.32 17.87
CA GLN A 380 -5.32 -8.61 17.64
C GLN A 380 -5.08 -7.54 18.72
N THR A 381 -5.70 -7.68 19.89
CA THR A 381 -5.42 -6.75 20.99
C THR A 381 -3.98 -6.94 21.48
N ARG A 382 -3.45 -5.95 22.20
CA ARG A 382 -2.15 -6.08 22.86
C ARG A 382 -2.07 -7.34 23.72
N ALA A 383 -3.11 -7.60 24.52
CA ALA A 383 -3.16 -8.78 25.39
C ALA A 383 -3.14 -10.08 24.56
N ASP A 384 -3.94 -10.17 23.50
CA ASP A 384 -3.98 -11.37 22.65
C ASP A 384 -2.63 -11.67 21.99
N LEU A 385 -1.88 -10.63 21.60
CA LEU A 385 -0.57 -10.79 20.98
C LEU A 385 0.49 -11.18 22.00
N MET A 386 0.51 -10.54 23.18
CA MET A 386 1.43 -10.89 24.26
C MET A 386 1.22 -12.33 24.75
N ASP A 387 -0.04 -12.78 24.88
CA ASP A 387 -0.35 -14.16 25.26
C ASP A 387 0.25 -15.17 24.27
N ARG A 388 0.12 -14.90 22.96
CA ARG A 388 0.68 -15.79 21.93
C ARG A 388 2.20 -15.78 21.92
N GLU A 389 2.82 -14.63 22.18
CA GLU A 389 4.27 -14.50 22.30
C GLU A 389 4.81 -15.31 23.47
N ILE A 390 4.16 -15.27 24.64
CA ILE A 390 4.53 -16.08 25.81
C ILE A 390 4.44 -17.56 25.47
N LEU A 391 3.37 -17.99 24.81
CA LEU A 391 3.17 -19.38 24.40
C LEU A 391 4.24 -19.85 23.42
N PHE A 392 4.52 -19.08 22.36
CA PHE A 392 5.59 -19.40 21.42
C PHE A 392 6.96 -19.40 22.09
N GLU A 393 7.27 -18.41 22.93
CA GLU A 393 8.56 -18.34 23.62
C GLU A 393 8.78 -19.54 24.54
N SER A 394 7.78 -19.90 25.37
CA SER A 394 7.85 -21.11 26.19
C SER A 394 8.01 -22.37 25.34
N TYR A 395 7.37 -22.42 24.18
CA TYR A 395 7.47 -23.55 23.27
C TYR A 395 8.88 -23.70 22.71
N PHE A 396 9.44 -22.66 22.09
CA PHE A 396 10.80 -22.71 21.53
C PHE A 396 11.87 -22.94 22.61
N ARG A 397 11.74 -22.27 23.77
CA ARG A 397 12.69 -22.46 24.87
C ARG A 397 12.66 -23.86 25.46
N SER A 398 11.62 -24.66 25.22
CA SER A 398 11.59 -26.06 25.68
C SER A 398 12.58 -26.96 24.92
N PHE A 399 12.98 -26.58 23.70
CA PHE A 399 13.95 -27.30 22.85
C PHE A 399 15.40 -26.83 23.06
N LEU A 400 15.60 -25.77 23.85
CA LEU A 400 16.92 -25.20 24.17
C LEU A 400 17.47 -25.67 25.51
N LYS A 401 16.73 -26.54 26.21
CA LYS A 401 17.09 -27.06 27.53
C LYS A 401 17.89 -28.35 27.46
#